data_AF-A0A7V2JZV5-F1
#
_entry.id   AF-A0A7V2JZV5-F1
#
_cell.length_a   1.000
_cell.length_b   1.000
_cell.length_c   1.000
_cell.angle_alpha   90.00
_cell.angle_beta   90.00
_cell.angle_gamma   90.00
#
_symmetry.space_group_name_H-M   'P 1'
#
loop_
_entity.id
_entity.type
_entity.pdbx_description
1 polymer ?
#
loop_
_entity_poly.entity_id
_entity_poly.type
_entity_poly.pdbx_seq_one_letter_code
_entity_poly.pdbx_strand_id
1 'polypeptide(L)'
;MSIIQQIFILIFPILYALTIHEFSHGYAAYKLGDDTAKRAGRLTLNPLKHLDPIGTIMLFIAKIGWARPVPINPYNFRNFKRDTALVSLAGPLANFISAIAFSILFNFLNSTVMPGSHNIFMIILFYTIFINIALGFFNLIPIPPLDGSKIFGAFLPDRLYFKYQQFERKGMILFIAIILISNFAGLNIIGSVILPPIRFFVRMLTGVMI
;
A
#
# COMPACT_ATOMS: atom_id res chain seq x y z
N MET A 1 26.78 7.08 2.56
CA MET A 1 25.74 7.40 1.54
C MET A 1 25.32 8.83 1.71
N SER A 2 25.23 9.60 0.62
CA SER A 2 24.70 10.96 0.66
C SER A 2 23.19 10.96 0.93
N ILE A 3 22.64 12.07 1.44
CA ILE A 3 21.19 12.25 1.62
C ILE A 3 20.44 12.03 0.30
N ILE A 4 21.00 12.51 -0.80
CA ILE A 4 20.45 12.35 -2.16
C ILE A 4 20.31 10.86 -2.51
N GLN A 5 21.32 10.03 -2.22
CA GLN A 5 21.27 8.59 -2.45
C GLN A 5 20.18 7.92 -1.61
N GLN A 6 20.04 8.30 -0.33
CA GLN A 6 19.00 7.73 0.55
C GLN A 6 17.59 8.06 0.04
N ILE A 7 17.36 9.31 -0.38
CA ILE A 7 16.09 9.73 -0.97
C ILE A 7 15.81 8.92 -2.23
N PHE A 8 16.80 8.79 -3.13
CA PHE A 8 16.63 8.07 -4.38
C PHE A 8 16.30 6.58 -4.17
N ILE A 9 16.97 5.95 -3.19
CA ILE A 9 16.75 4.55 -2.84
C ILE A 9 15.33 4.27 -2.36
N LEU A 10 14.70 5.23 -1.66
CA LEU A 10 13.36 5.04 -1.09
C LEU A 10 12.25 5.56 -2.02
N ILE A 11 12.48 6.66 -2.72
CA ILE A 11 11.42 7.31 -3.49
C ILE A 11 10.90 6.43 -4.62
N PHE A 12 11.78 5.72 -5.33
CA PHE A 12 11.38 4.88 -6.45
C PHE A 12 10.52 3.68 -5.99
N PRO A 13 10.95 2.87 -5.00
CA PRO A 13 10.11 1.83 -4.40
C PRO A 13 8.74 2.32 -3.92
N ILE A 14 8.70 3.46 -3.23
CA ILE A 14 7.46 4.04 -2.70
C ILE A 14 6.52 4.43 -3.84
N LEU A 15 7.01 5.21 -4.81
CA LEU A 15 6.21 5.67 -5.94
C LEU A 15 5.67 4.49 -6.76
N TYR A 16 6.52 3.49 -7.01
CA TYR A 16 6.10 2.28 -7.70
C TYR A 16 4.99 1.55 -6.94
N ALA A 17 5.21 1.26 -5.65
CA ALA A 17 4.28 0.50 -4.82
C ALA A 17 2.92 1.19 -4.70
N LEU A 18 2.89 2.53 -4.50
CA LEU A 18 1.65 3.30 -4.47
C LEU A 18 0.96 3.32 -5.84
N THR A 19 1.71 3.47 -6.92
CA THR A 19 1.15 3.54 -8.27
C THR A 19 0.47 2.26 -8.67
N ILE A 20 1.12 1.11 -8.46
CA ILE A 20 0.54 -0.18 -8.83
C ILE A 20 -0.68 -0.51 -7.95
N HIS A 21 -0.66 -0.10 -6.68
CA HIS A 21 -1.77 -0.25 -5.75
C HIS A 21 -3.01 0.52 -6.21
N GLU A 22 -2.88 1.84 -6.39
CA GLU A 22 -3.97 2.73 -6.81
C GLU A 22 -4.46 2.43 -8.23
N PHE A 23 -3.54 2.08 -9.14
CA PHE A 23 -3.93 1.62 -10.47
C PHE A 23 -4.79 0.36 -10.40
N SER A 24 -4.44 -0.59 -9.54
CA SER A 24 -5.15 -1.87 -9.44
C SER A 24 -6.55 -1.71 -8.85
N HIS A 25 -6.72 -0.81 -7.89
CA HIS A 25 -8.05 -0.39 -7.44
C HIS A 25 -8.89 0.18 -8.60
N GLY A 26 -8.33 1.16 -9.33
CA GLY A 26 -9.05 1.77 -10.46
C GLY A 26 -9.37 0.78 -11.58
N TYR A 27 -8.46 -0.16 -11.85
CA TYR A 27 -8.64 -1.20 -12.86
C TYR A 27 -9.72 -2.21 -12.45
N ALA A 28 -9.69 -2.67 -11.19
CA ALA A 28 -10.71 -3.57 -10.67
C ALA A 28 -12.09 -2.90 -10.66
N ALA A 29 -12.18 -1.63 -10.24
CA ALA A 29 -13.41 -0.85 -10.27
C ALA A 29 -13.97 -0.74 -11.69
N TYR A 30 -13.12 -0.43 -12.67
CA TYR A 30 -13.51 -0.37 -14.08
C TYR A 30 -14.05 -1.72 -14.59
N LYS A 31 -13.41 -2.82 -14.22
CA LYS A 31 -13.86 -4.18 -14.60
C LYS A 31 -15.18 -4.58 -13.93
N LEU A 32 -15.47 -4.03 -12.75
CA LEU A 32 -16.70 -4.28 -12.00
C LEU A 32 -17.84 -3.29 -12.34
N GLY A 33 -17.61 -2.37 -13.29
CA GLY A 33 -18.63 -1.48 -13.85
C GLY A 33 -18.53 -0.02 -13.44
N ASP A 34 -17.55 0.37 -12.62
CA ASP A 34 -17.31 1.75 -12.23
C ASP A 34 -16.23 2.43 -13.10
N ASP A 35 -16.64 3.30 -14.01
CA ASP A 35 -15.74 4.04 -14.88
C ASP A 35 -15.21 5.37 -14.31
N THR A 36 -15.52 5.68 -13.03
CA THR A 36 -15.17 6.96 -12.38
C THR A 36 -13.66 7.26 -12.45
N ALA A 37 -12.82 6.29 -12.10
CA ALA A 37 -11.36 6.42 -12.17
C ALA A 37 -10.86 6.67 -13.61
N LYS A 38 -11.49 6.03 -14.60
CA LYS A 38 -11.15 6.18 -16.02
C LYS A 38 -11.52 7.58 -16.51
N ARG A 39 -12.73 8.07 -16.22
CA ARG A 39 -13.19 9.42 -16.60
C ARG A 39 -12.38 10.52 -15.91
N ALA A 40 -11.92 10.28 -14.68
CA ALA A 40 -11.00 11.18 -13.98
C ALA A 40 -9.54 11.14 -14.50
N GLY A 41 -9.24 10.29 -15.49
CA GLY A 41 -7.88 10.13 -16.03
C GLY A 41 -6.88 9.55 -15.02
N ARG A 42 -7.37 8.83 -14.00
CA ARG A 42 -6.60 8.21 -12.90
C ARG A 42 -6.26 6.74 -13.15
N LEU A 43 -6.83 6.12 -14.19
CA LEU A 43 -6.46 4.77 -14.63
C LEU A 43 -5.13 4.81 -15.43
N THR A 44 -4.02 5.00 -14.72
CA THR A 44 -2.69 5.25 -15.31
C THR A 44 -1.58 4.73 -14.41
N LEU A 45 -0.46 4.31 -15.00
CA LEU A 45 0.77 3.95 -14.29
C LEU A 45 1.73 5.14 -14.13
N ASN A 46 1.27 6.38 -14.37
CA ASN A 46 2.04 7.57 -14.09
C ASN A 46 1.99 7.89 -12.58
N PRO A 47 3.11 7.76 -11.84
CA PRO A 47 3.13 7.97 -10.39
C PRO A 47 2.72 9.38 -9.96
N LEU A 48 3.02 10.39 -10.79
CA LEU A 48 2.72 11.78 -10.48
C LEU A 48 1.22 12.06 -10.36
N LYS A 49 0.39 11.27 -11.03
CA LYS A 49 -1.06 11.40 -10.92
C LYS A 49 -1.58 10.90 -9.58
N HIS A 50 -0.86 9.98 -8.93
CA HIS A 50 -1.24 9.34 -7.66
C HIS A 50 -0.67 10.03 -6.42
N LEU A 51 0.21 11.01 -6.61
CA LEU A 51 0.74 11.80 -5.51
C LEU A 51 -0.27 12.82 -5.02
N ASP A 52 -0.42 12.90 -3.70
CA ASP A 52 -1.07 14.02 -3.07
C ASP A 52 -0.05 15.11 -2.74
N PRO A 53 -0.21 16.37 -3.18
CA PRO A 53 0.74 17.43 -2.90
C PRO A 53 0.95 17.68 -1.40
N ILE A 54 -0.11 17.61 -0.59
CA ILE A 54 -0.03 17.81 0.85
C ILE A 54 0.64 16.59 1.49
N GLY A 55 0.21 15.38 1.13
CA GLY A 55 0.85 14.14 1.59
C GLY A 55 2.34 14.08 1.25
N THR A 56 2.73 14.57 0.07
CA THR A 56 4.12 14.65 -0.36
C THR A 56 4.92 15.65 0.48
N ILE A 57 4.37 16.82 0.77
CA ILE A 57 5.01 17.82 1.64
C ILE A 57 5.16 17.27 3.07
N MET A 58 4.11 16.64 3.60
CA MET A 58 4.11 16.05 4.94
C MET A 58 5.12 14.91 5.09
N LEU A 59 5.44 14.21 4.01
CA LEU A 59 6.51 13.21 4.01
C LEU A 59 7.87 13.83 4.36
N PHE A 60 8.15 15.06 3.94
CA PHE A 60 9.41 15.73 4.25
C PHE A 60 9.41 16.41 5.63
N ILE A 61 8.27 16.96 6.05
CA ILE A 61 8.16 17.71 7.32
C ILE A 61 7.96 16.76 8.51
N ALA A 62 7.01 15.83 8.39
CA ALA A 62 6.54 14.97 9.47
C ALA A 62 6.93 13.50 9.28
N LYS A 63 7.63 13.15 8.19
CA LYS A 63 7.94 11.75 7.82
C LYS A 63 6.69 10.88 7.66
N ILE A 64 5.55 11.51 7.38
CA ILE A 64 4.25 10.88 7.16
C ILE A 64 3.73 11.36 5.82
N GLY A 65 3.56 10.46 4.87
CA GLY A 65 2.99 10.78 3.55
C GLY A 65 1.87 9.83 3.18
N TRP A 66 0.96 10.30 2.34
CA TRP A 66 -0.14 9.50 1.78
C TRP A 66 -0.27 9.79 0.27
N ALA A 67 -0.81 8.81 -0.46
CA ALA A 67 -1.18 8.99 -1.86
C ALA A 67 -2.53 9.69 -1.97
N ARG A 68 -2.81 10.25 -3.16
CA ARG A 68 -4.15 10.70 -3.52
C ARG A 68 -4.96 9.47 -3.95
N PRO A 69 -5.98 9.04 -3.20
CA PRO A 69 -6.74 7.83 -3.53
C PRO A 69 -7.36 7.92 -4.91
N VAL A 70 -7.45 6.78 -5.61
CA VAL A 70 -8.19 6.69 -6.87
C VAL A 70 -9.70 6.86 -6.60
N PRO A 71 -10.41 7.70 -7.37
CA PRO A 71 -11.83 7.91 -7.13
C PRO A 71 -12.61 6.68 -7.59
N ILE A 72 -13.41 6.13 -6.67
CA ILE A 72 -14.29 4.99 -6.89
C ILE A 72 -15.71 5.38 -6.47
N ASN A 73 -16.69 4.96 -7.25
CA ASN A 73 -18.11 5.12 -6.94
C ASN A 73 -18.76 3.74 -6.71
N PRO A 74 -18.92 3.31 -5.45
CA PRO A 74 -19.55 2.04 -5.11
C PRO A 74 -20.99 1.85 -5.62
N TYR A 75 -21.71 2.94 -5.90
CA TYR A 75 -23.08 2.88 -6.43
C TYR A 75 -23.16 2.41 -7.89
N ASN A 76 -22.04 2.41 -8.62
CA ASN A 76 -21.97 1.88 -9.98
C ASN A 76 -21.81 0.35 -10.00
N PHE A 77 -21.52 -0.29 -8.87
CA PHE A 77 -21.33 -1.73 -8.79
C PHE A 77 -22.65 -2.50 -8.80
N ARG A 78 -22.61 -3.73 -9.34
CA ARG A 78 -23.77 -4.63 -9.31
C ARG A 78 -24.06 -5.13 -7.90
N ASN A 79 -23.02 -5.43 -7.14
CA ASN A 79 -23.13 -5.81 -5.74
C ASN A 79 -22.29 -4.86 -4.87
N PHE A 80 -22.95 -3.88 -4.25
CA PHE A 80 -22.31 -2.80 -3.50
C PHE A 80 -21.21 -3.29 -2.56
N LYS A 81 -21.50 -4.28 -1.71
CA LYS A 81 -20.56 -4.76 -0.69
C LYS A 81 -19.46 -5.63 -1.27
N ARG A 82 -19.84 -6.65 -2.02
CA ARG A 82 -18.90 -7.62 -2.58
C ARG A 82 -17.90 -6.94 -3.50
N ASP A 83 -18.40 -6.11 -4.41
CA ASP A 83 -17.56 -5.50 -5.43
C ASP A 83 -16.67 -4.41 -4.80
N THR A 84 -17.15 -3.67 -3.80
CA THR A 84 -16.30 -2.76 -3.00
C THR A 84 -15.16 -3.52 -2.31
N ALA A 85 -15.44 -4.68 -1.72
CA ALA A 85 -14.40 -5.50 -1.11
C ALA A 85 -13.41 -6.08 -2.12
N LEU A 86 -13.88 -6.52 -3.29
CA LEU A 86 -13.00 -7.00 -4.37
C LEU A 86 -12.09 -5.89 -4.90
N VAL A 87 -12.63 -4.68 -5.08
CA VAL A 87 -11.84 -3.50 -5.47
C VAL A 87 -10.80 -3.19 -4.39
N SER A 88 -11.19 -3.16 -3.12
CA SER A 88 -10.25 -2.93 -2.02
C SER A 88 -9.20 -4.01 -1.84
N LEU A 89 -9.49 -5.25 -2.23
CA LEU A 89 -8.49 -6.32 -2.23
C LEU A 89 -7.48 -6.19 -3.39
N ALA A 90 -7.88 -5.56 -4.50
CA ALA A 90 -7.05 -5.48 -5.71
C ALA A 90 -5.72 -4.73 -5.48
N GLY A 91 -5.73 -3.65 -4.69
CA GLY A 91 -4.52 -2.89 -4.35
C GLY A 91 -3.50 -3.75 -3.60
N PRO A 92 -3.82 -4.28 -2.39
CA PRO A 92 -2.93 -5.15 -1.63
C PRO A 92 -2.43 -6.37 -2.41
N LEU A 93 -3.30 -7.02 -3.19
CA LEU A 93 -2.90 -8.15 -4.03
C LEU A 93 -1.86 -7.74 -5.08
N ALA A 94 -2.03 -6.59 -5.72
CA ALA A 94 -1.07 -6.11 -6.71
C ALA A 94 0.32 -5.82 -6.09
N ASN A 95 0.36 -5.33 -4.85
CA ASN A 95 1.62 -5.20 -4.13
C ASN A 95 2.27 -6.56 -3.84
N PHE A 96 1.53 -7.55 -3.35
CA PHE A 96 2.09 -8.88 -3.10
C PHE A 96 2.60 -9.54 -4.39
N ILE A 97 1.84 -9.45 -5.48
CA ILE A 97 2.27 -9.94 -6.81
C ILE A 97 3.56 -9.23 -7.24
N SER A 98 3.63 -7.91 -7.05
CA SER A 98 4.83 -7.13 -7.38
C SER A 98 6.02 -7.56 -6.54
N ALA A 99 5.84 -7.75 -5.22
CA ALA A 99 6.90 -8.21 -4.33
C ALA A 99 7.45 -9.58 -4.74
N ILE A 100 6.59 -10.52 -5.14
CA ILE A 100 6.99 -11.83 -5.65
C ILE A 100 7.78 -11.68 -6.97
N ALA A 101 7.30 -10.85 -7.90
CA ALA A 101 7.99 -10.63 -9.17
C ALA A 101 9.40 -10.04 -8.95
N PHE A 102 9.53 -9.03 -8.09
CA PHE A 102 10.82 -8.44 -7.75
C PHE A 102 11.72 -9.38 -6.94
N SER A 103 11.17 -10.25 -6.10
CA SER A 103 11.97 -11.22 -5.35
C SER A 103 12.58 -12.29 -6.25
N ILE A 104 11.85 -12.73 -7.28
CA ILE A 104 12.40 -13.64 -8.31
C ILE A 104 13.60 -12.98 -8.99
N LEU A 105 13.46 -11.72 -9.42
CA LEU A 105 14.56 -10.97 -10.03
C LEU A 105 15.73 -10.78 -9.06
N PHE A 106 15.46 -10.38 -7.81
CA PHE A 106 16.47 -10.18 -6.78
C PHE A 106 17.28 -11.46 -6.52
N ASN A 107 16.61 -12.60 -6.35
CA ASN A 107 17.28 -13.88 -6.10
C ASN A 107 18.07 -14.37 -7.30
N PHE A 108 17.55 -14.18 -8.52
CA PHE A 108 18.26 -14.51 -9.75
C PHE A 108 19.57 -13.72 -9.85
N LEU A 109 19.52 -12.40 -9.64
CA LEU A 109 20.70 -11.55 -9.69
C LEU A 109 21.69 -11.85 -8.57
N ASN A 110 21.20 -12.07 -7.35
CA ASN A 110 22.04 -12.41 -6.20
C ASN A 110 22.70 -13.79 -6.31
N SER A 111 22.13 -14.73 -7.07
CA SER A 111 22.71 -16.07 -7.23
C SER A 111 23.63 -16.20 -8.45
N THR A 112 23.37 -15.45 -9.52
CA THR A 112 24.04 -15.70 -10.81
C THR A 112 24.90 -14.54 -11.32
N VAL A 113 24.45 -13.29 -11.16
CA VAL A 113 25.09 -12.14 -11.82
C VAL A 113 25.96 -11.34 -10.85
N MET A 114 25.48 -11.13 -9.62
CA MET A 114 26.11 -10.20 -8.66
C MET A 114 26.08 -10.75 -7.22
N PRO A 115 26.67 -11.93 -6.97
CA PRO A 115 26.60 -12.59 -5.67
C PRO A 115 27.22 -11.76 -4.55
N GLY A 116 26.44 -11.53 -3.49
CA GLY A 116 26.87 -10.76 -2.31
C GLY A 116 27.11 -9.27 -2.59
N SER A 117 26.72 -8.77 -3.76
CA SER A 117 26.90 -7.36 -4.09
C SER A 117 25.91 -6.48 -3.30
N HIS A 118 26.43 -5.45 -2.64
CA HIS A 118 25.64 -4.45 -1.92
C HIS A 118 25.54 -3.16 -2.74
N ASN A 119 25.35 -3.30 -4.05
CA ASN A 119 25.25 -2.14 -4.93
C ASN A 119 23.89 -1.44 -4.75
N ILE A 120 23.80 -0.20 -5.24
CA ILE A 120 22.58 0.61 -5.08
C ILE A 120 21.35 -0.03 -5.74
N PHE A 121 21.55 -0.80 -6.81
CA PHE A 121 20.49 -1.46 -7.55
C PHE A 121 19.85 -2.61 -6.74
N MET A 122 20.67 -3.48 -6.13
CA MET A 122 20.21 -4.55 -5.24
C MET A 122 19.50 -3.99 -4.02
N ILE A 123 19.98 -2.85 -3.49
CA ILE A 123 19.32 -2.15 -2.39
C ILE A 123 17.94 -1.63 -2.82
N ILE A 124 17.82 -1.00 -4.00
CA ILE A 124 16.52 -0.54 -4.53
C ILE A 124 15.55 -1.72 -4.75
N LEU A 125 16.03 -2.84 -5.29
CA LEU A 125 15.21 -4.05 -5.47
C LEU A 125 14.69 -4.57 -4.12
N PHE A 126 15.59 -4.67 -3.14
CA PHE A 126 15.22 -5.09 -1.79
C PHE A 126 14.15 -4.17 -1.18
N TYR A 127 14.35 -2.85 -1.23
CA TYR A 127 13.35 -1.90 -0.73
C TYR A 127 12.04 -1.94 -1.52
N THR A 128 12.07 -2.22 -2.82
CA THR A 128 10.86 -2.44 -3.62
C THR A 128 10.05 -3.63 -3.11
N ILE A 129 10.72 -4.74 -2.81
CA ILE A 129 10.07 -5.93 -2.23
C ILE A 129 9.49 -5.60 -0.84
N PHE A 130 10.33 -5.03 0.04
CA PHE A 130 9.94 -4.67 1.40
C PHE A 130 8.73 -3.72 1.42
N ILE A 131 8.76 -2.64 0.65
CA ILE A 131 7.70 -1.62 0.64
C ILE A 131 6.40 -2.19 0.06
N ASN A 132 6.46 -3.01 -0.97
CA ASN A 132 5.26 -3.66 -1.50
C ASN A 132 4.63 -4.60 -0.46
N ILE A 133 5.42 -5.45 0.21
CA ILE A 133 4.91 -6.32 1.28
C ILE A 133 4.32 -5.49 2.43
N ALA A 134 5.05 -4.45 2.85
CA ALA A 134 4.63 -3.57 3.94
C ALA A 134 3.33 -2.85 3.60
N LEU A 135 3.22 -2.26 2.41
CA LEU A 135 2.01 -1.56 1.96
C LEU A 135 0.83 -2.52 1.79
N GLY A 136 1.07 -3.74 1.30
CA GLY A 136 0.06 -4.79 1.20
C GLY A 136 -0.51 -5.17 2.56
N PHE A 137 0.34 -5.53 3.54
CA PHE A 137 -0.12 -5.88 4.89
C PHE A 137 -0.76 -4.69 5.62
N PHE A 138 -0.18 -3.51 5.47
CA PHE A 138 -0.71 -2.29 6.07
C PHE A 138 -2.14 -2.03 5.61
N ASN A 139 -2.40 -2.08 4.31
CA ASN A 139 -3.74 -1.89 3.77
C ASN A 139 -4.70 -3.04 4.06
N LEU A 140 -4.25 -4.21 4.51
CA LEU A 140 -5.12 -5.30 4.95
C LEU A 140 -5.60 -5.16 6.40
N ILE A 141 -5.10 -4.19 7.17
CA ILE A 141 -5.58 -3.96 8.53
C ILE A 141 -7.08 -3.56 8.48
N PRO A 142 -7.96 -4.23 9.24
CA PRO A 142 -9.39 -3.94 9.25
C PRO A 142 -9.71 -2.68 10.09
N ILE A 143 -9.13 -1.53 9.71
CA ILE A 143 -9.35 -0.23 10.37
C ILE A 143 -9.66 0.82 9.29
N PRO A 144 -10.82 1.48 9.31
CA PRO A 144 -11.11 2.57 8.40
C PRO A 144 -10.07 3.70 8.55
N PRO A 145 -9.50 4.24 7.46
CA PRO A 145 -9.95 4.17 6.06
C PRO A 145 -9.26 3.10 5.20
N LEU A 146 -8.46 2.20 5.78
CA LEU A 146 -7.66 1.22 5.06
C LEU A 146 -8.53 0.20 4.31
N ASP A 147 -8.00 -0.42 3.26
CA ASP A 147 -8.76 -1.35 2.42
C ASP A 147 -9.30 -2.58 3.15
N GLY A 148 -8.56 -3.07 4.14
CA GLY A 148 -8.93 -4.18 5.00
C GLY A 148 -10.25 -3.94 5.70
N SER A 149 -10.60 -2.67 5.96
CA SER A 149 -11.89 -2.31 6.54
C SER A 149 -13.05 -2.63 5.60
N LYS A 150 -12.92 -2.36 4.30
CA LYS A 150 -13.94 -2.66 3.30
C LYS A 150 -14.04 -4.16 3.02
N ILE A 151 -12.90 -4.86 3.04
CA ILE A 151 -12.84 -6.32 2.93
C ILE A 151 -13.56 -6.97 4.12
N PHE A 152 -13.23 -6.55 5.34
CA PHE A 152 -13.92 -7.01 6.55
C PHE A 152 -15.41 -6.66 6.54
N GLY A 153 -15.75 -5.46 6.06
CA GLY A 153 -17.12 -4.97 5.96
C GLY A 153 -18.02 -5.84 5.08
N ALA A 154 -17.49 -6.53 4.06
CA ALA A 154 -18.28 -7.44 3.24
C ALA A 154 -18.83 -8.65 4.01
N PHE A 155 -18.20 -9.03 5.12
CA PHE A 155 -18.67 -10.11 5.99
C PHE A 155 -19.68 -9.64 7.05
N LEU A 156 -19.87 -8.32 7.19
CA LEU A 156 -20.81 -7.75 8.15
C LEU A 156 -22.24 -7.71 7.59
N PRO A 157 -23.27 -7.91 8.44
CA PRO A 157 -24.66 -7.57 8.12
C PRO A 157 -24.81 -6.10 7.68
N ASP A 158 -25.82 -5.80 6.85
CA ASP A 158 -26.04 -4.46 6.26
C ASP A 158 -26.07 -3.33 7.30
N ARG A 159 -26.78 -3.53 8.41
CA ARG A 159 -26.85 -2.53 9.49
C ARG A 159 -25.49 -2.22 10.09
N LEU A 160 -24.63 -3.22 10.27
CA LEU A 160 -23.30 -3.04 10.85
C LEU A 160 -22.33 -2.45 9.83
N TYR A 161 -22.43 -2.84 8.56
CA TYR A 161 -21.63 -2.28 7.49
C TYR A 161 -21.79 -0.76 7.37
N PHE A 162 -23.02 -0.25 7.32
CA PHE A 162 -23.23 1.19 7.19
C PHE A 162 -22.77 1.96 8.43
N LYS A 163 -22.96 1.41 9.64
CA LYS A 163 -22.39 2.00 10.86
C LYS A 163 -20.86 2.00 10.82
N TYR A 164 -20.26 0.92 10.32
CA TYR A 164 -18.82 0.78 10.21
C TYR A 164 -18.23 1.78 9.20
N GLN A 165 -18.87 1.96 8.04
CA GLN A 165 -18.46 2.97 7.05
C GLN A 165 -18.63 4.41 7.53
N GLN A 166 -19.58 4.71 8.43
CA GLN A 166 -19.67 6.06 9.02
C GLN A 166 -18.38 6.45 9.78
N PHE A 167 -17.62 5.46 10.26
CA PHE A 167 -16.31 5.70 10.87
C PHE A 167 -15.21 5.99 9.85
N GLU A 168 -15.35 5.73 8.53
CA GLU A 168 -14.30 6.07 7.53
C GLU A 168 -13.94 7.56 7.57
N ARG A 169 -14.94 8.44 7.68
CA ARG A 169 -14.71 9.90 7.67
C ARG A 169 -13.94 10.41 8.89
N LYS A 170 -14.11 9.77 10.05
CA LYS A 170 -13.36 10.07 11.28
C LYS A 170 -12.10 9.19 11.42
N GLY A 171 -12.06 8.09 10.70
CA GLY A 171 -11.07 7.02 10.79
C GLY A 171 -9.69 7.51 10.39
N MET A 172 -9.58 8.35 9.36
CA MET A 172 -8.28 8.91 8.97
C MET A 172 -7.65 9.77 10.07
N ILE A 173 -8.46 10.60 10.76
CA ILE A 173 -8.00 11.43 11.87
C ILE A 173 -7.62 10.56 13.07
N LEU A 174 -8.46 9.59 13.42
CA LEU A 174 -8.18 8.65 14.52
C LEU A 174 -6.93 7.83 14.25
N PHE A 175 -6.75 7.38 13.00
CA PHE A 175 -5.61 6.58 12.59
C PHE A 175 -4.30 7.36 12.66
N ILE A 176 -4.29 8.61 12.17
CA ILE A 176 -3.15 9.52 12.32
C ILE A 176 -2.88 9.79 13.81
N ALA A 177 -3.90 10.00 14.63
CA ALA A 177 -3.74 10.21 16.07
C ALA A 177 -3.11 8.97 16.75
N ILE A 178 -3.56 7.76 16.40
CA ILE A 178 -2.98 6.51 16.93
C ILE A 178 -1.51 6.37 16.53
N ILE A 179 -1.15 6.66 15.28
CA ILE A 179 0.25 6.66 14.81
C ILE A 179 1.09 7.64 15.63
N LEU A 180 0.62 8.88 15.79
CA LEU A 180 1.36 9.93 16.48
C LEU A 180 1.53 9.61 17.97
N ILE A 181 0.46 9.18 18.65
CA ILE A 181 0.50 8.79 20.06
C ILE A 181 1.39 7.57 20.26
N SER A 182 1.28 6.56 19.40
CA SER A 182 2.10 5.35 19.48
C SER A 182 3.58 5.65 19.28
N ASN A 183 3.93 6.57 18.37
CA ASN A 183 5.32 6.98 18.16
C ASN A 183 5.83 7.81 19.35
N PHE A 184 5.01 8.73 19.87
CA PHE A 184 5.38 9.57 21.03
C PHE A 184 5.56 8.74 22.31
N ALA A 185 4.72 7.74 22.53
CA ALA A 185 4.81 6.82 23.67
C ALA A 185 5.91 5.75 23.51
N GLY A 186 6.58 5.68 22.36
CA GLY A 186 7.62 4.67 22.07
C GLY A 186 7.09 3.25 21.90
N LEU A 187 5.77 3.06 21.75
CA LEU A 187 5.12 1.74 21.76
C LEU A 187 5.08 1.05 20.38
N ASN A 188 5.35 1.77 19.28
CA ASN A 188 5.37 1.24 17.91
C ASN A 188 4.29 0.18 17.61
N ILE A 189 3.04 0.42 18.03
CA ILE A 189 1.93 -0.55 18.04
C ILE A 189 1.65 -1.08 16.62
N ILE A 190 1.71 -0.20 15.63
CA ILE A 190 1.52 -0.59 14.22
C ILE A 190 2.70 -1.43 13.75
N GLY A 191 3.92 -1.06 14.14
CA GLY A 191 5.12 -1.84 13.85
C GLY A 191 5.05 -3.24 14.47
N SER A 192 4.59 -3.38 15.71
CA SER A 192 4.52 -4.69 16.38
C SER A 192 3.50 -5.63 15.75
N VAL A 193 2.42 -5.11 15.17
CA VAL A 193 1.42 -5.91 14.46
C VAL A 193 1.86 -6.27 13.04
N ILE A 194 2.44 -5.32 12.29
CA ILE A 194 2.72 -5.51 10.86
C ILE A 194 4.14 -6.06 10.61
N LEU A 195 5.14 -5.74 11.44
CA LEU A 195 6.51 -6.20 11.20
C LEU A 195 6.68 -7.72 11.25
N PRO A 196 6.06 -8.49 12.16
CA PRO A 196 6.21 -9.94 12.16
C PRO A 196 5.85 -10.61 10.82
N PRO A 197 4.66 -10.37 10.23
CA PRO A 197 4.36 -10.92 8.91
C PRO A 197 5.27 -10.35 7.81
N ILE A 198 5.61 -9.05 7.84
CA ILE A 198 6.56 -8.49 6.86
C ILE A 198 7.90 -9.22 6.91
N ARG A 199 8.49 -9.38 8.08
CA ARG A 199 9.79 -10.07 8.27
C ARG A 199 9.73 -11.50 7.79
N PHE A 200 8.66 -12.21 8.11
CA PHE A 200 8.45 -13.58 7.64
C PHE A 200 8.44 -13.64 6.10
N PHE A 201 7.64 -12.80 5.45
CA PHE A 201 7.53 -12.81 3.98
C PHE A 201 8.79 -12.31 3.28
N VAL A 202 9.44 -11.26 3.80
CA VAL A 202 10.71 -10.76 3.25
C VAL A 202 11.80 -11.83 3.34
N ARG A 203 11.91 -12.50 4.50
CA ARG A 203 12.87 -13.60 4.68
C ARG A 203 12.54 -14.76 3.77
N MET A 204 11.28 -15.14 3.65
CA MET A 204 10.85 -16.21 2.75
C MET A 204 11.16 -15.90 1.28
N LEU A 205 10.94 -14.65 0.85
CA LEU A 205 11.09 -14.25 -0.55
C LEU A 205 12.53 -13.90 -0.95
N THR A 206 13.34 -13.37 -0.04
CA THR A 206 14.71 -12.88 -0.36
C THR A 206 15.82 -13.63 0.34
N GLY A 207 15.51 -14.43 1.37
CA GLY A 207 16.50 -15.05 2.26
C GLY A 207 17.18 -14.09 3.24
N VAL A 208 16.92 -12.77 3.13
CA VAL A 208 17.55 -11.74 3.96
C VAL A 208 16.80 -11.59 5.29
N MET A 209 17.55 -11.45 6.39
CA MET A 209 17.01 -11.18 7.72
C MET A 209 16.96 -9.67 8.00
N ILE A 210 15.85 -9.20 8.56
CA ILE A 210 15.53 -7.80 8.92
C ILE A 210 14.80 -7.72 10.27
#